data_AF-A0AB34FZT1-F1
#
_entry.id   AF-A0AB34FZT1-F1
#
_cell.length_a   1.000
_cell.length_b   1.000
_cell.length_c   1.000
_cell.angle_alpha   90.00
_cell.angle_beta   90.00
_cell.angle_gamma   90.00
#
_symmetry.space_group_name_H-M   'P 1'
#
loop_
_entity.id
_entity.type
_entity.pdbx_description
1 polymer ?
#
loop_
_entity_poly.entity_id
_entity_poly.type
_entity_poly.pdbx_seq_one_letter_code
_entity_poly.pdbx_strand_id
1 'polypeptide(L)'
;MPKPKPSSKQGKSAASAPQTVPMISPPNWPQFKPPLPVVDLTPQLHPATPKIALIPSFFPRSLCRDYVTFLKTLPLQTTPGRPKRGEAVRVNDRFQIEDHAFSQRLWEQTGLKEALQENDELRDLWGGEPIGLSPNIRIYRYSKGQYFDCHCQYIFLVRYHRLGAF
;
A
#
# COMPACT_ATOMS: atom_id res chain seq x y z
N MET A 1 -49.31 -13.73 -55.17
CA MET A 1 -49.10 -14.32 -53.82
C MET A 1 -47.61 -14.39 -53.51
N PRO A 2 -47.01 -13.36 -52.88
CA PRO A 2 -45.60 -13.39 -52.48
C PRO A 2 -45.44 -14.00 -51.08
N LYS A 3 -44.50 -14.93 -50.93
CA LYS A 3 -44.13 -15.58 -49.66
C LYS A 3 -43.46 -14.59 -48.69
N PRO A 4 -43.73 -14.66 -47.36
CA PRO A 4 -43.12 -13.77 -46.38
C PRO A 4 -41.70 -14.22 -46.00
N LYS A 5 -40.78 -13.26 -45.85
CA LYS A 5 -39.45 -13.45 -45.24
C LYS A 5 -39.56 -13.35 -43.72
N PRO A 6 -38.97 -14.27 -42.94
CA PRO A 6 -39.02 -14.23 -41.49
C PRO A 6 -37.97 -13.29 -40.88
N SER A 7 -38.35 -12.79 -39.71
CA SER A 7 -37.72 -11.79 -38.84
C SER A 7 -36.43 -12.26 -38.14
N SER A 8 -35.66 -11.25 -37.74
CA SER A 8 -34.40 -11.29 -37.00
C SER A 8 -34.46 -12.10 -35.69
N LYS A 9 -33.55 -13.08 -35.54
CA LYS A 9 -33.23 -13.69 -34.24
C LYS A 9 -32.20 -12.84 -33.50
N GLN A 10 -32.63 -12.24 -32.39
CA GLN A 10 -31.76 -11.66 -31.36
C GLN A 10 -30.83 -12.75 -30.78
N GLY A 11 -29.52 -12.49 -30.83
CA GLY A 11 -28.53 -13.26 -30.10
C GLY A 11 -28.71 -13.05 -28.60
N LYS A 12 -28.93 -14.14 -27.86
CA LYS A 12 -28.94 -14.14 -26.40
C LYS A 12 -27.53 -13.88 -25.91
N SER A 13 -27.30 -12.72 -25.30
CA SER A 13 -26.12 -12.46 -24.48
C SER A 13 -26.14 -13.41 -23.28
N ALA A 14 -25.17 -14.31 -23.21
CA ALA A 14 -24.94 -15.12 -22.04
C ALA A 14 -24.51 -14.19 -20.89
N ALA A 15 -25.30 -14.15 -19.82
CA ALA A 15 -24.95 -13.46 -18.59
C ALA A 15 -23.78 -14.19 -17.94
N SER A 16 -22.63 -13.52 -17.87
CA SER A 16 -21.47 -13.98 -17.12
C SER A 16 -21.84 -14.09 -15.64
N ALA A 17 -21.79 -15.31 -15.09
CA ALA A 17 -21.94 -15.52 -13.65
C ALA A 17 -20.86 -14.70 -12.89
N PRO A 18 -21.20 -14.08 -11.75
CA PRO A 18 -20.20 -13.43 -10.91
C PRO A 18 -19.20 -14.47 -10.43
N GLN A 19 -17.94 -14.32 -10.85
CA GLN A 19 -16.84 -15.10 -10.32
C GLN A 19 -16.71 -14.78 -8.82
N THR A 20 -16.90 -15.78 -7.98
CA THR A 20 -16.59 -15.73 -6.56
C THR A 20 -15.10 -15.47 -6.41
N VAL A 21 -14.72 -14.23 -6.07
CA VAL A 21 -13.34 -13.89 -5.73
C VAL A 21 -13.02 -14.64 -4.44
N PRO A 22 -12.03 -15.56 -4.40
CA PRO A 22 -11.67 -16.21 -3.16
C PRO A 22 -11.20 -15.14 -2.16
N MET A 23 -11.80 -15.13 -0.97
CA MET A 23 -11.35 -14.28 0.13
C MET A 23 -9.96 -14.76 0.54
N ILE A 24 -8.91 -14.10 0.05
CA ILE A 24 -7.52 -14.38 0.43
C ILE A 24 -7.36 -13.92 1.88
N SER A 25 -7.12 -14.86 2.80
CA SER A 25 -6.85 -14.52 4.19
C SER A 25 -5.53 -13.75 4.30
N PRO A 26 -5.42 -12.79 5.24
CA PRO A 26 -4.15 -12.14 5.55
C PRO A 26 -3.06 -13.15 5.88
N PRO A 27 -1.83 -12.98 5.36
CA PRO A 27 -0.74 -13.89 5.68
C PRO A 27 -0.28 -13.63 7.12
N ASN A 28 0.40 -14.63 7.71
CA ASN A 28 0.91 -14.53 9.07
C ASN A 28 2.16 -13.63 9.13
N TRP A 29 1.97 -12.31 9.18
CA TRP A 29 3.06 -11.34 9.30
C TRP A 29 3.95 -11.65 10.53
N PRO A 30 5.29 -11.55 10.38
CA PRO A 30 6.21 -11.74 11.50
C PRO A 30 5.85 -10.85 12.69
N GLN A 31 5.91 -11.43 13.88
CA GLN A 31 5.58 -10.75 15.14
C GLN A 31 6.69 -9.77 15.52
N PHE A 32 6.31 -8.66 16.16
CA PHE A 32 7.26 -7.69 16.68
C PHE A 32 7.87 -8.22 17.98
N LYS A 33 8.93 -9.03 17.84
CA LYS A 33 9.69 -9.62 18.95
C LYS A 33 11.18 -9.24 18.84
N PRO A 34 11.77 -8.60 19.86
CA PRO A 34 11.11 -8.04 21.05
C PRO A 34 10.06 -6.97 20.69
N PRO A 35 9.19 -6.55 21.64
CA PRO A 35 8.30 -5.41 21.43
C PRO A 35 9.08 -4.20 20.91
N LEU A 36 8.47 -3.47 19.97
CA LEU A 36 9.05 -2.27 19.37
C LEU A 36 8.51 -1.01 20.06
N PRO A 37 9.22 0.13 19.96
CA PRO A 37 10.55 0.26 19.35
C PRO A 37 11.66 -0.30 20.26
N VAL A 38 12.73 -0.85 19.65
CA VAL A 38 13.94 -1.30 20.42
C VAL A 38 14.86 -0.12 20.75
N VAL A 39 14.79 0.94 19.95
CA VAL A 39 15.49 2.22 20.14
C VAL A 39 14.51 3.34 19.80
N ASP A 40 14.59 4.47 20.50
CA ASP A 40 13.70 5.59 20.23
C ASP A 40 13.80 6.04 18.77
N LEU A 41 12.63 6.15 18.13
CA LEU A 41 12.56 6.61 16.75
C LEU A 41 12.75 8.13 16.74
N THR A 42 13.83 8.58 16.12
CA THR A 42 14.16 10.00 15.95
C THR A 42 14.09 10.36 14.48
N PRO A 43 12.95 10.87 13.99
CA PRO A 43 12.85 11.27 12.60
C PRO A 43 13.78 12.44 12.27
N GLN A 44 14.28 12.46 11.03
CA GLN A 44 15.20 13.47 10.54
C GLN A 44 14.70 13.99 9.19
N LEU A 45 14.63 15.31 9.01
CA LEU A 45 14.27 15.88 7.72
C LEU A 45 15.38 15.64 6.68
N HIS A 46 14.98 15.37 5.44
CA HIS A 46 15.91 15.15 4.36
C HIS A 46 16.65 16.46 4.01
N PRO A 47 17.98 16.45 3.85
CA PRO A 47 18.76 17.69 3.70
C PRO A 47 18.42 18.47 2.42
N ALA A 48 17.98 17.79 1.36
CA ALA A 48 17.59 18.45 0.11
C ALA A 48 16.13 18.96 0.09
N THR A 49 15.27 18.52 1.03
CA THR A 49 13.87 18.96 1.06
C THR A 49 13.24 18.72 2.43
N PRO A 50 12.62 19.72 3.06
CA PRO A 50 11.95 19.54 4.35
C PRO A 50 10.69 18.69 4.24
N LYS A 51 10.21 18.35 3.03
CA LYS A 51 8.97 17.59 2.82
C LYS A 51 9.13 16.08 2.98
N ILE A 52 10.34 15.61 3.24
CA ILE A 52 10.67 14.18 3.41
C ILE A 52 11.29 14.02 4.80
N ALA A 53 10.74 13.09 5.59
CA ALA A 53 11.31 12.67 6.86
C ALA A 53 11.88 11.25 6.74
N LEU A 54 13.02 11.02 7.38
CA LEU A 54 13.72 9.74 7.45
C LEU A 54 13.60 9.22 8.88
N ILE A 55 13.23 7.96 9.05
CA ILE A 55 13.19 7.28 10.35
C ILE A 55 14.22 6.16 10.34
N PRO A 56 15.47 6.41 10.76
CA PRO A 56 16.51 5.40 10.77
C PRO A 56 16.18 4.31 11.79
N SER A 57 16.69 3.10 11.56
CA SER A 57 16.57 1.97 12.50
C SER A 57 15.13 1.58 12.88
N PHE A 58 14.15 1.86 12.00
CA PHE A 58 12.73 1.57 12.23
C PHE A 58 12.45 0.13 12.70
N PHE A 59 13.13 -0.85 12.08
CA PHE A 59 13.12 -2.24 12.53
C PHE A 59 14.52 -2.72 12.92
N PRO A 60 14.64 -3.55 13.97
CA PRO A 60 15.90 -4.19 14.31
C PRO A 60 16.31 -5.20 13.24
N ARG A 61 17.62 -5.41 13.06
CA ARG A 61 18.21 -6.30 12.03
C ARG A 61 17.62 -7.71 12.05
N SER A 62 17.60 -8.32 13.23
CA SER A 62 16.40 -8.94 13.81
C SER A 62 15.24 -9.28 12.89
N LEU A 63 14.23 -8.44 13.08
CA LEU A 63 12.95 -8.45 12.44
C LEU A 63 13.07 -8.24 10.92
N CYS A 64 14.01 -7.41 10.45
CA CYS A 64 14.24 -7.24 9.02
C CYS A 64 14.56 -8.58 8.33
N ARG A 65 15.40 -9.43 8.93
CA ARG A 65 15.72 -10.76 8.38
C ARG A 65 14.50 -11.68 8.36
N ASP A 66 13.69 -11.64 9.41
CA ASP A 66 12.48 -12.46 9.52
C ASP A 66 11.45 -12.04 8.47
N TYR A 67 11.24 -10.73 8.29
CA TYR A 67 10.41 -10.18 7.20
C TYR A 67 10.98 -10.53 5.83
N VAL A 68 12.28 -10.41 5.57
CA VAL A 68 12.85 -10.79 4.27
C VAL A 68 12.63 -12.27 3.98
N THR A 69 12.80 -13.14 4.98
CA THR A 69 12.55 -14.59 4.84
C THR A 69 11.08 -14.86 4.53
N PHE A 70 10.17 -14.26 5.30
CA PHE A 70 8.73 -14.39 5.12
C PHE A 70 8.24 -13.81 3.77
N LEU A 71 8.65 -12.60 3.40
CA LEU A 71 8.19 -11.94 2.17
C LEU A 71 8.59 -12.71 0.90
N LYS A 72 9.65 -13.52 0.95
CA LYS A 72 10.03 -14.42 -0.15
C LYS A 72 9.02 -15.56 -0.38
N THR A 73 8.24 -15.94 0.62
CA THR A 73 7.23 -17.01 0.51
C THR A 73 5.91 -16.51 -0.07
N LEU A 74 5.68 -15.19 -0.10
CA LEU A 74 4.45 -14.60 -0.63
C LEU A 74 4.36 -14.79 -2.15
N PRO A 75 3.14 -15.01 -2.69
CA PRO A 75 2.91 -15.28 -4.11
C PRO A 75 2.89 -13.99 -4.95
N LEU A 76 4.01 -13.26 -4.99
CA LEU A 76 4.11 -12.02 -5.76
C LEU A 76 3.98 -12.30 -7.27
N GLN A 77 3.26 -11.42 -7.97
CA GLN A 77 3.03 -11.49 -9.41
C GLN A 77 3.76 -10.35 -10.12
N THR A 78 4.45 -10.64 -11.22
CA THR A 78 5.14 -9.61 -12.01
C THR A 78 4.14 -8.68 -12.67
N THR A 79 4.29 -7.37 -12.49
CA THR A 79 3.44 -6.38 -13.13
C THR A 79 3.63 -6.37 -14.64
N PRO A 80 2.57 -6.10 -15.43
CA PRO A 80 2.71 -5.96 -16.87
C PRO A 80 3.67 -4.82 -17.22
N GLY A 81 4.69 -5.10 -18.03
CA GLY A 81 5.68 -4.09 -18.44
C GLY A 81 5.18 -3.07 -19.47
N ARG A 82 3.93 -3.20 -19.95
CA ARG A 82 3.31 -2.21 -20.85
C ARG A 82 2.50 -1.22 -20.01
N PRO A 83 2.98 0.02 -19.80
CA PRO A 83 2.21 1.02 -19.07
C PRO A 83 0.98 1.45 -19.87
N LYS A 84 -0.05 1.94 -19.18
CA LYS A 84 -1.09 2.73 -19.82
C LYS A 84 -0.54 4.11 -20.21
N ARG A 85 -1.16 4.77 -21.18
CA ARG A 85 -0.78 6.13 -21.57
C ARG A 85 -0.86 7.06 -20.34
N GLY A 86 0.25 7.71 -20.01
CA GLY A 86 0.36 8.62 -18.86
C GLY A 86 0.69 7.92 -17.52
N GLU A 87 0.82 6.60 -17.50
CA GLU A 87 1.35 5.88 -16.33
C GLU A 87 2.85 5.63 -16.49
N ALA A 88 3.58 5.64 -15.38
CA ALA A 88 4.98 5.26 -15.38
C ALA A 88 5.17 3.78 -15.70
N VAL A 89 6.24 3.49 -16.45
CA VAL A 89 6.64 2.12 -16.72
C VAL A 89 7.07 1.47 -15.40
N ARG A 90 6.57 0.26 -15.18
CA ARG A 90 6.91 -0.54 -14.00
C ARG A 90 7.07 -1.99 -14.39
N VAL A 91 8.14 -2.57 -13.91
CA VAL A 91 8.43 -3.99 -14.03
C VAL A 91 8.91 -4.42 -12.64
N ASN A 92 8.00 -4.90 -11.80
CA ASN A 92 8.32 -5.42 -10.47
C ASN A 92 7.40 -6.58 -10.11
N ASP A 93 7.82 -7.41 -9.15
CA ASP A 93 6.92 -8.40 -8.57
C ASP A 93 6.10 -7.70 -7.48
N ARG A 94 4.78 -7.89 -7.49
CA ARG A 94 3.84 -7.23 -6.58
C ARG A 94 2.95 -8.23 -5.87
N PHE A 95 2.80 -8.02 -4.56
CA PHE A 95 1.74 -8.61 -3.76
C PHE A 95 0.93 -7.48 -3.11
N GLN A 96 -0.38 -7.63 -3.05
CA GLN A 96 -1.28 -6.66 -2.42
C GLN A 96 -2.34 -7.40 -1.62
N ILE A 97 -2.61 -6.91 -0.41
CA ILE A 97 -3.70 -7.37 0.42
C ILE A 97 -4.27 -6.22 1.25
N GLU A 98 -5.53 -6.33 1.63
CA GLU A 98 -6.13 -5.43 2.61
C GLU A 98 -6.05 -6.08 4.00
N ASP A 99 -5.37 -5.43 4.94
CA ASP A 99 -5.17 -5.94 6.30
C ASP A 99 -5.15 -4.79 7.32
N HIS A 100 -6.33 -4.53 7.89
CA HIS A 100 -6.53 -3.49 8.90
C HIS A 100 -5.74 -3.78 10.17
N ALA A 101 -5.76 -5.02 10.66
CA ALA A 101 -5.07 -5.41 11.87
C ALA A 101 -3.56 -5.20 11.76
N PHE A 102 -2.95 -5.59 10.63
CA PHE A 102 -1.53 -5.36 10.43
C PHE A 102 -1.19 -3.87 10.30
N SER A 103 -1.99 -3.09 9.57
CA SER A 103 -1.79 -1.64 9.45
C SER A 103 -1.87 -0.92 10.80
N GLN A 104 -2.82 -1.32 11.66
CA GLN A 104 -2.97 -0.79 13.00
C GLN A 104 -1.78 -1.18 13.88
N ARG A 105 -1.33 -2.45 13.85
CA ARG A 105 -0.12 -2.85 14.58
C ARG A 105 1.11 -2.07 14.14
N LEU A 106 1.30 -1.86 12.83
CA LEU A 106 2.40 -1.05 12.32
C LEU A 106 2.35 0.38 12.85
N TRP A 107 1.15 0.97 12.94
CA TRP A 107 0.95 2.31 13.47
C TRP A 107 1.21 2.40 14.98
N GLU A 108 0.58 1.52 15.76
CA GLU A 108 0.50 1.61 17.23
C GLU A 108 1.63 0.91 17.97
N GLN A 109 2.26 -0.10 17.38
CA GLN A 109 3.18 -0.98 18.10
C GLN A 109 4.64 -0.86 17.64
N THR A 110 4.95 0.06 16.72
CA THR A 110 6.32 0.26 16.23
C THR A 110 6.99 1.51 16.77
N GLY A 111 6.24 2.38 17.47
CA GLY A 111 6.66 3.73 17.83
C GLY A 111 6.40 4.77 16.73
N LEU A 112 5.84 4.37 15.57
CA LEU A 112 5.63 5.27 14.43
C LEU A 112 4.64 6.40 14.76
N LYS A 113 3.55 6.07 15.46
CA LYS A 113 2.54 7.04 15.87
C LYS A 113 3.15 8.14 16.72
N GLU A 114 3.86 7.76 17.77
CA GLU A 114 4.52 8.66 18.71
C GLU A 114 5.55 9.53 17.98
N ALA A 115 6.39 8.91 17.14
CA ALA A 115 7.41 9.61 16.37
C ALA A 115 6.84 10.70 15.42
N LEU A 116 5.61 10.52 14.91
CA LEU A 116 4.98 11.45 13.99
C LEU A 116 4.04 12.46 14.66
N GLN A 117 3.41 12.11 15.78
CA GLN A 117 2.48 13.00 16.48
C GLN A 117 3.15 13.84 17.57
N GLU A 118 4.18 13.33 18.22
CA GLU A 118 4.88 14.04 19.32
C GLU A 118 6.00 14.97 18.80
N ASN A 119 6.39 14.83 17.54
CA ASN A 119 7.33 15.72 16.88
C ASN A 119 6.56 16.88 16.20
N ASP A 120 6.60 18.07 16.79
CA ASP A 120 5.89 19.25 16.28
C ASP A 120 6.29 19.63 14.84
N GLU A 121 7.55 19.40 14.42
CA GLU A 121 7.98 19.69 13.06
C GLU A 121 7.34 18.75 12.03
N LEU A 122 7.05 17.51 12.42
CA LEU A 122 6.47 16.49 11.55
C LEU A 122 4.95 16.50 11.57
N ARG A 123 4.35 16.77 12.73
CA ARG A 123 2.89 16.70 12.93
C ARG A 123 2.15 17.53 11.89
N ASP A 124 2.68 18.70 11.55
CA ASP A 124 2.04 19.65 10.62
C ASP A 124 2.71 19.69 9.24
N LEU A 125 3.76 18.88 9.01
CA LEU A 125 4.64 18.97 7.83
C LEU A 125 3.89 18.82 6.50
N TRP A 126 2.87 17.96 6.48
CA TRP A 126 2.09 17.64 5.28
C TRP A 126 0.75 18.40 5.22
N GLY A 127 0.58 19.45 6.03
CA GLY A 127 -0.64 20.25 6.06
C GLY A 127 -1.85 19.51 6.64
N GLY A 128 -1.58 18.64 7.62
CA GLY A 128 -2.56 17.86 8.38
C GLY A 128 -1.84 16.86 9.30
N GLU A 129 -2.53 16.42 10.34
CA GLU A 129 -2.00 15.48 11.33
C GLU A 129 -2.03 14.03 10.84
N PRO A 130 -0.93 13.26 10.97
CA PRO A 130 -0.91 11.82 10.72
C PRO A 130 -1.81 11.07 11.72
N ILE A 131 -2.82 10.34 11.21
CA ILE A 131 -3.80 9.61 12.05
C ILE A 131 -3.73 8.08 11.94
N GLY A 132 -2.92 7.55 11.02
CA GLY A 132 -2.85 6.11 10.77
C GLY A 132 -2.24 5.74 9.43
N LEU A 133 -2.24 4.43 9.14
CA LEU A 133 -1.77 3.85 7.88
C LEU A 133 -2.95 3.32 7.05
N SER A 134 -2.81 3.33 5.73
CA SER A 134 -3.77 2.65 4.85
C SER A 134 -3.72 1.14 5.09
N PRO A 135 -4.87 0.45 5.14
CA PRO A 135 -4.91 -1.01 5.25
C PRO A 135 -4.49 -1.71 3.95
N ASN A 136 -4.30 -0.97 2.85
CA ASN A 136 -3.85 -1.52 1.57
C ASN A 136 -2.33 -1.76 1.61
N ILE A 137 -1.95 -2.94 2.08
CA ILE A 137 -0.55 -3.37 2.19
C ILE A 137 -0.05 -3.80 0.81
N ARG A 138 1.04 -3.19 0.36
CA ARG A 138 1.66 -3.46 -0.94
C ARG A 138 3.12 -3.84 -0.75
N ILE A 139 3.49 -5.01 -1.22
CA ILE A 139 4.86 -5.51 -1.24
C ILE A 139 5.36 -5.49 -2.67
N TYR A 140 6.55 -4.92 -2.86
CA TYR A 140 7.26 -4.92 -4.14
C TYR A 140 8.59 -5.63 -3.98
N ARG A 141 8.95 -6.47 -4.96
CA ARG A 141 10.25 -7.11 -5.06
C ARG A 141 10.85 -6.79 -6.44
N TYR A 142 12.13 -6.46 -6.43
CA TYR A 142 12.91 -6.13 -7.61
C TYR A 142 14.05 -7.14 -7.77
N SER A 143 14.04 -7.85 -8.90
CA SER A 143 15.15 -8.65 -9.38
C SER A 143 16.02 -7.83 -10.34
N LYS A 144 17.17 -8.36 -10.74
CA LYS A 144 18.06 -7.66 -11.69
C LYS A 144 17.29 -7.32 -12.98
N GLY A 145 17.33 -6.05 -13.40
CA GLY A 145 16.65 -5.55 -14.59
C GLY A 145 15.20 -5.11 -14.39
N GLN A 146 14.61 -5.34 -13.21
CA GLN A 146 13.32 -4.79 -12.82
C GLN A 146 13.46 -3.34 -12.33
N TYR A 147 12.48 -2.48 -12.61
CA TYR A 147 12.53 -1.05 -12.32
C TYR A 147 11.14 -0.45 -12.14
N PHE A 148 11.10 0.76 -11.61
CA PHE A 148 9.92 1.62 -11.59
C PHE A 148 10.39 3.04 -11.93
N ASP A 149 9.93 3.57 -13.06
CA ASP A 149 10.32 4.90 -13.51
C ASP A 149 9.83 6.01 -12.57
N CYS A 150 10.54 7.14 -12.62
CA CYS A 150 10.19 8.35 -11.89
C CYS A 150 8.75 8.77 -12.17
N HIS A 151 7.98 8.98 -11.11
CA HIS A 151 6.59 9.42 -11.20
C HIS A 151 6.20 10.19 -9.95
N CYS A 152 5.17 11.03 -10.07
CA CYS A 152 4.55 11.66 -8.92
C CYS A 152 3.33 10.82 -8.50
N GLN A 153 3.31 10.41 -7.24
CA GLN A 153 2.11 9.80 -6.67
C GLN A 153 1.16 10.92 -6.24
N TYR A 154 0.07 11.12 -6.97
CA TYR A 154 -1.03 11.96 -6.50
C TYR A 154 -1.82 11.16 -5.47
N ILE A 155 -1.57 11.42 -4.18
CA ILE A 155 -2.45 10.99 -3.09
C ILE A 155 -3.41 12.16 -2.83
N PHE A 156 -4.72 11.89 -2.91
CA PHE A 156 -5.70 12.79 -2.31
C PHE A 156 -5.54 12.67 -0.79
N LEU A 157 -4.95 13.68 -0.16
CA LEU A 157 -5.04 13.83 1.29
C LEU A 157 -6.52 14.07 1.62
N VAL A 158 -7.18 13.09 2.23
CA VAL A 158 -8.51 13.29 2.80
C VAL A 158 -8.32 14.07 4.09
N ARG A 159 -8.53 15.38 4.04
CA ARG A 159 -8.61 16.23 5.24
C ARG A 159 -9.95 15.99 5.90
N TYR A 160 -9.96 15.36 7.07
CA TYR A 160 -11.12 15.42 7.95
C TYR A 160 -11.14 16.79 8.62
N HIS A 161 -12.00 17.70 8.12
CA HIS A 161 -12.33 18.90 8.89
C HIS A 161 -13.21 18.47 10.06
N ARG A 162 -12.69 18.60 11.29
CA ARG A 162 -13.51 18.56 12.50
C ARG A 162 -14.42 19.78 12.46
N LEU A 163 -15.67 19.61 12.01
CA LEU A 163 -16.70 20.62 12.18
C LEU A 163 -16.94 20.74 13.68
N GLY A 164 -16.26 21.71 14.32
CA GLY A 164 -16.58 22.13 15.67
C GLY A 164 -17.97 22.76 15.64
N ALA A 165 -18.95 22.07 16.20
CA ALA A 165 -20.16 22.72 16.66
C ALA A 165 -19.78 23.50 17.94
N PHE A 166 -19.99 24.81 17.90
CA PHE A 166 -20.06 25.67 19.08
C PHE A 166 -21.26 25.29 19.95
#